data_AF-A0A3A4VBT0-F1
#
_entry.id   AF-A0A3A4VBT0-F1
#
_cell.length_a   1.000
_cell.length_b   1.000
_cell.length_c   1.000
_cell.angle_alpha   90.00
_cell.angle_beta   90.00
_cell.angle_gamma   90.00
#
_symmetry.space_group_name_H-M   'P 1'
#
loop_
_entity.id
_entity.type
_entity.pdbx_description
1 polymer ?
#
loop_
_entity_poly.entity_id
_entity_poly.type
_entity_poly.pdbx_seq_one_letter_code
_entity_poly.pdbx_strand_id
1 'polypeptide(L)'
;MDELSIFLAQLFGLYFIIAGVIIMIRRKSLIPAVTEFGHSRALVLIVALVELIAGLAIVIAHPLLSPDWRGIVTLIGWWLIVESVIYLVLPFSGMRKLVRTFNHSRWYISGGFISVALGIYLAGVGFGLF
;
A
#
# COMPACT_ATOMS: atom_id res chain seq x y z
N MET A 1 -14.31 7.29 -19.84
CA MET A 1 -13.29 6.91 -18.83
C MET A 1 -13.26 5.40 -18.82
N ASP A 2 -12.10 4.76 -18.67
CA ASP A 2 -12.03 3.30 -18.63
C ASP A 2 -12.69 2.79 -17.33
N GLU A 3 -13.58 1.81 -17.44
CA GLU A 3 -14.36 1.26 -16.31
C GLU A 3 -13.45 0.68 -15.24
N LEU A 4 -12.35 0.04 -15.66
CA LEU A 4 -11.35 -0.49 -14.76
C LEU A 4 -10.65 0.61 -13.96
N SER A 5 -10.28 1.71 -14.60
CA SER A 5 -9.65 2.85 -13.90
C SER A 5 -10.57 3.40 -12.81
N ILE A 6 -11.86 3.59 -13.12
CA ILE A 6 -12.87 4.08 -12.16
C ILE A 6 -12.99 3.10 -10.98
N PHE A 7 -13.14 1.80 -11.27
CA PHE A 7 -13.24 0.77 -10.26
C PHE A 7 -12.02 0.77 -9.32
N LEU A 8 -10.81 0.83 -9.88
CA LEU A 8 -9.58 0.87 -9.08
C LEU A 8 -9.46 2.15 -8.26
N ALA A 9 -9.90 3.31 -8.78
CA ALA A 9 -9.95 4.55 -8.00
C ALA A 9 -10.91 4.45 -6.81
N GLN A 10 -12.10 3.88 -7.01
CA GLN A 10 -13.06 3.64 -5.93
C GLN A 10 -12.49 2.67 -4.89
N LEU A 11 -11.94 1.54 -5.36
CA LEU A 11 -11.36 0.50 -4.50
C LEU A 11 -10.20 1.04 -3.64
N PHE A 12 -9.19 1.63 -4.27
CA PHE A 12 -8.02 2.15 -3.54
C PHE A 12 -8.37 3.40 -2.73
N GLY A 13 -9.28 4.23 -3.23
CA GLY A 13 -9.80 5.38 -2.51
C GLY A 13 -10.40 4.99 -1.17
N LEU A 14 -11.37 4.08 -1.18
CA LEU A 14 -11.99 3.56 0.04
C LEU A 14 -10.99 2.81 0.93
N TYR A 15 -10.16 1.95 0.34
CA TYR A 15 -9.15 1.20 1.08
C TYR A 15 -8.21 2.12 1.87
N PHE A 16 -7.65 3.16 1.22
CA PHE A 16 -6.70 4.05 1.89
C PHE A 16 -7.34 4.93 2.97
N ILE A 17 -8.60 5.35 2.78
CA ILE A 17 -9.33 6.07 3.84
C ILE A 17 -9.49 5.15 5.04
N ILE A 18 -10.05 3.94 4.85
CA ILE A 18 -10.34 3.01 5.93
C ILE A 18 -9.05 2.57 6.63
N ALA A 19 -8.05 2.11 5.87
CA ALA A 19 -6.79 1.64 6.41
C ALA A 19 -6.01 2.77 7.10
N GLY A 20 -5.93 3.96 6.49
CA GLY A 20 -5.23 5.11 7.05
C GLY A 20 -5.80 5.54 8.39
N VAL A 21 -7.13 5.63 8.51
CA VAL A 21 -7.81 5.93 9.79
C VAL A 21 -7.53 4.84 10.84
N ILE A 22 -7.65 3.56 10.46
CA ILE A 22 -7.39 2.44 11.38
C ILE A 22 -5.94 2.48 11.88
N ILE A 23 -4.97 2.73 10.99
CA ILE A 23 -3.54 2.78 11.33
C ILE A 23 -3.26 3.89 12.35
N MET A 24 -3.88 5.06 12.19
CA MET A 24 -3.70 6.19 13.11
C MET A 24 -4.32 5.91 14.50
N ILE A 25 -5.54 5.38 14.52
CA ILE A 25 -6.28 5.08 15.75
C ILE A 25 -5.63 3.92 16.51
N ARG A 26 -5.32 2.83 15.80
CA ARG A 26 -4.84 1.56 16.39
C ARG A 26 -3.32 1.42 16.41
N ARG A 27 -2.54 2.46 16.12
CA ARG A 27 -1.06 2.42 16.08
C ARG A 27 -0.41 1.68 17.25
N LYS A 28 -0.91 1.86 18.49
CA LYS A 28 -0.38 1.20 19.69
C LYS A 28 -0.48 -0.33 19.63
N SER A 29 -1.52 -0.84 18.97
CA SER A 29 -1.76 -2.27 18.74
C SER A 29 -1.06 -2.79 17.49
N LEU A 30 -0.90 -1.94 16.46
CA LEU A 30 -0.30 -2.35 15.19
C LEU A 30 1.23 -2.38 15.23
N ILE A 31 1.88 -1.48 15.97
CA ILE A 31 3.34 -1.46 16.10
C ILE A 31 3.90 -2.82 16.62
N PRO A 32 3.33 -3.42 17.68
CA PRO A 32 3.72 -4.77 18.09
C PRO A 32 3.45 -5.83 17.02
N ALA A 33 2.28 -5.81 16.37
CA ALA A 33 1.93 -6.78 15.32
C ALA A 33 2.90 -6.73 14.12
N VAL A 34 3.27 -5.53 13.67
CA VAL A 34 4.27 -5.34 12.59
C VAL A 34 5.67 -5.76 13.06
N THR A 35 5.97 -5.62 14.37
CA THR A 35 7.21 -6.16 14.94
C THR A 35 7.22 -7.69 14.83
N GLU A 36 6.14 -8.36 15.23
CA GLU A 36 6.01 -9.82 15.15
C GLU A 36 6.08 -10.32 13.70
N PHE A 37 5.43 -9.63 12.77
CA PHE A 37 5.55 -9.87 11.33
C PHE A 37 7.02 -9.88 10.89
N GLY A 38 7.80 -8.85 11.24
CA GLY A 38 9.24 -8.77 10.90
C GLY A 38 10.12 -9.85 11.54
N HIS A 39 9.61 -10.65 12.49
CA HIS A 39 10.29 -11.82 13.07
C HIS A 39 9.86 -13.14 12.42
N SER A 40 8.80 -13.16 11.62
CA SER A 40 8.27 -14.37 10.99
C SER A 40 8.68 -14.46 9.52
N ARG A 41 9.69 -15.28 9.23
CA ARG A 41 10.15 -15.56 7.85
C ARG A 41 9.01 -16.01 6.93
N ALA A 42 8.16 -16.91 7.43
CA ALA A 42 7.05 -17.46 6.68
C ALA A 42 6.02 -16.38 6.34
N LEU A 43 5.64 -15.53 7.30
CA LEU A 43 4.67 -14.46 7.03
C LEU A 43 5.23 -13.43 6.05
N VAL A 44 6.49 -13.04 6.20
CA VAL A 44 7.17 -12.13 5.26
C VAL A 44 7.15 -12.68 3.84
N LEU A 45 7.48 -13.96 3.66
CA LEU A 45 7.45 -14.61 2.36
C LEU A 45 6.04 -14.61 1.75
N ILE A 46 5.03 -15.00 2.54
CA ILE A 46 3.64 -15.07 2.06
C ILE A 46 3.13 -13.68 1.67
N VAL A 47 3.35 -12.67 2.52
CA VAL A 47 2.92 -11.29 2.23
C VAL A 47 3.61 -10.77 0.98
N ALA A 48 4.93 -10.95 0.85
CA ALA A 48 5.66 -10.49 -0.33
C ALA A 48 5.17 -11.17 -1.62
N LEU A 49 4.87 -12.48 -1.59
CA LEU A 49 4.34 -13.17 -2.77
C LEU A 49 2.93 -12.68 -3.15
N VAL A 50 2.06 -12.43 -2.17
CA VAL A 50 0.72 -11.90 -2.40
C VAL A 50 0.78 -10.46 -2.93
N GLU A 51 1.62 -9.61 -2.35
CA GLU A 51 1.86 -8.24 -2.80
C GLU A 51 2.41 -8.21 -4.23
N LEU A 52 3.33 -9.11 -4.57
CA LEU A 52 3.88 -9.20 -5.92
C LEU A 52 2.80 -9.57 -6.94
N ILE A 53 1.97 -10.57 -6.64
CA ILE A 53 0.85 -10.97 -7.51
C ILE A 53 -0.14 -9.81 -7.68
N ALA A 54 -0.51 -9.15 -6.57
CA ALA A 54 -1.43 -8.01 -6.62
C ALA A 54 -0.87 -6.85 -7.43
N GLY A 55 0.40 -6.49 -7.21
CA GLY A 55 1.09 -5.43 -7.94
C GLY A 55 1.19 -5.71 -9.43
N LEU A 56 1.57 -6.93 -9.81
CA LEU A 56 1.61 -7.37 -11.21
C LEU A 56 0.21 -7.33 -11.84
N ALA A 57 -0.82 -7.82 -11.14
CA ALA A 57 -2.19 -7.78 -11.65
C ALA A 57 -2.64 -6.34 -11.96
N ILE A 58 -2.33 -5.38 -11.07
CA ILE A 58 -2.65 -3.97 -11.27
C ILE A 58 -1.88 -3.40 -12.47
N VAL A 59 -0.56 -3.57 -12.54
CA VAL A 59 0.27 -2.98 -13.59
C VAL A 59 -0.04 -3.56 -14.97
N ILE A 60 -0.32 -4.86 -15.05
CA ILE A 60 -0.67 -5.54 -16.31
C ILE A 60 -2.07 -5.11 -16.78
N ALA A 61 -3.05 -5.05 -15.87
CA ALA A 61 -4.43 -4.70 -16.22
C ALA A 61 -4.60 -3.18 -16.46
N HIS A 62 -3.77 -2.34 -15.82
CA HIS A 62 -3.86 -0.89 -15.86
C HIS A 62 -2.48 -0.24 -16.14
N PRO A 63 -1.91 -0.39 -17.36
CA PRO A 63 -0.59 0.12 -17.72
C PRO A 63 -0.59 1.62 -18.09
N LEU A 64 -1.38 2.43 -17.38
CA LEU A 64 -1.58 3.85 -17.70
C LEU A 64 -0.67 4.72 -16.83
N LEU A 65 0.54 4.98 -17.30
CA LEU A 65 1.45 5.95 -16.68
C LEU A 65 1.22 7.34 -17.29
N SER A 66 0.20 8.02 -16.77
CA SER A 66 -0.21 9.35 -17.22
C SER A 66 -0.06 10.37 -16.09
N PRO A 67 0.03 11.68 -16.39
CA PRO A 67 0.18 12.72 -15.36
C PRO A 67 -1.12 12.99 -14.57
N ASP A 68 -2.21 12.29 -14.87
CA ASP A 68 -3.48 12.40 -14.16
C ASP A 68 -3.62 11.35 -13.03
N TRP A 69 -4.79 11.29 -12.40
CA TRP A 69 -5.08 10.36 -11.31
C TRP A 69 -4.93 8.88 -11.68
N ARG A 70 -5.02 8.51 -12.97
CA ARG A 70 -4.81 7.12 -13.42
C ARG A 70 -3.36 6.72 -13.25
N GLY A 71 -2.43 7.66 -13.42
CA GLY A 71 -1.02 7.44 -13.11
C GLY A 71 -0.80 7.04 -11.65
N ILE A 72 -1.53 7.64 -10.71
CA ILE A 72 -1.47 7.29 -9.28
C ILE A 72 -1.86 5.83 -9.05
N VAL A 73 -2.94 5.36 -9.70
CA VAL A 73 -3.39 3.96 -9.59
C VAL A 73 -2.30 3.00 -10.07
N THR A 74 -1.68 3.29 -11.22
CA THR A 74 -0.59 2.49 -11.77
C THR A 74 0.65 2.51 -10.85
N LEU A 75 0.95 3.66 -10.24
CA LEU A 75 2.05 3.80 -9.28
C LEU A 75 1.84 2.98 -8.00
N ILE A 76 0.61 2.77 -7.54
CA ILE A 76 0.30 1.85 -6.43
C ILE A 76 0.72 0.42 -6.80
N GLY A 77 0.39 -0.02 -8.02
CA GLY A 77 0.82 -1.34 -8.52
C GLY A 77 2.33 -1.48 -8.54
N TRP A 78 3.05 -0.48 -9.06
CA TRP A 78 4.51 -0.47 -9.04
C TRP A 78 5.10 -0.44 -7.63
N TRP A 79 4.48 0.30 -6.70
CA TRP A 79 4.91 0.33 -5.31
C TRP A 79 4.87 -1.08 -4.69
N LEU A 80 3.76 -1.81 -4.88
CA LEU A 80 3.63 -3.20 -4.40
C LEU A 80 4.69 -4.12 -5.01
N ILE A 81 4.99 -3.99 -6.29
CA ILE A 81 6.03 -4.79 -6.96
C ILE A 81 7.40 -4.47 -6.34
N VAL A 82 7.76 -3.20 -6.19
CA VAL A 82 9.06 -2.80 -5.66
C VAL A 82 9.23 -3.27 -4.21
N GLU A 83 8.23 -3.05 -3.36
CA GLU A 83 8.26 -3.45 -1.95
C GLU A 83 8.40 -4.97 -1.80
N SER A 84 7.57 -5.74 -2.50
CA SER A 84 7.62 -7.21 -2.43
C SER A 84 8.93 -7.79 -2.96
N VAL A 85 9.47 -7.26 -4.07
CA VAL A 85 10.77 -7.70 -4.59
C VAL A 85 11.88 -7.40 -3.58
N ILE A 86 11.84 -6.24 -2.92
CA ILE A 86 12.80 -5.92 -1.84
C ILE A 86 12.71 -6.95 -0.71
N TYR A 87 11.50 -7.34 -0.27
CA TYR A 87 11.33 -8.36 0.77
C TYR A 87 11.81 -9.75 0.34
N LEU A 88 11.65 -10.13 -0.92
CA LEU A 88 12.06 -11.43 -1.45
C LEU A 88 13.58 -11.52 -1.68
N VAL A 89 14.22 -10.43 -2.07
CA VAL A 89 15.65 -10.40 -2.43
C VAL A 89 16.54 -10.15 -1.21
N LEU A 90 16.11 -9.31 -0.26
CA LEU A 90 16.93 -9.00 0.91
C LEU A 90 17.13 -10.23 1.80
N PRO A 91 18.33 -10.42 2.37
CA PRO A 91 18.52 -11.36 3.47
C PRO A 91 17.53 -11.04 4.61
N PHE A 92 17.06 -12.07 5.32
CA PHE A 92 16.06 -11.90 6.38
C PHE A 92 16.47 -10.86 7.46
N SER A 93 17.76 -10.75 7.77
CA SER A 93 18.30 -9.73 8.67
C SER A 93 18.14 -8.30 8.11
N GLY A 94 18.32 -8.12 6.81
CA GLY A 94 18.11 -6.86 6.09
C GLY A 94 16.64 -6.47 6.06
N MET A 95 15.75 -7.41 5.71
CA MET A 95 14.31 -7.20 5.74
C MET A 95 13.82 -6.81 7.14
N ARG A 96 14.24 -7.54 8.18
CA ARG A 96 13.89 -7.21 9.57
C ARG A 96 14.36 -5.81 9.98
N LYS A 97 15.54 -5.39 9.53
CA LYS A 97 16.06 -4.03 9.76
C LYS A 97 15.21 -2.97 9.04
N LEU A 98 14.75 -3.26 7.82
CA LEU A 98 13.88 -2.38 7.05
C LEU A 98 12.55 -2.16 7.78
N VAL A 99 11.86 -3.24 8.18
CA VAL A 99 10.61 -3.16 8.96
C VAL A 99 10.80 -2.34 10.23
N ARG A 100 11.87 -2.61 10.99
CA ARG A 100 12.16 -1.87 12.23
C ARG A 100 12.37 -0.38 12.00
N THR A 101 12.97 0.01 10.87
CA THR A 101 13.22 1.42 10.52
C THR A 101 11.90 2.19 10.38
N PHE A 102 10.90 1.58 9.75
CA PHE A 102 9.61 2.21 9.53
C PHE A 102 8.60 1.97 10.66
N ASN A 103 8.89 1.05 11.59
CA ASN A 103 7.94 0.68 12.64
C ASN A 103 7.96 1.61 13.87
N HIS A 104 7.68 2.90 13.68
CA HIS A 104 7.62 3.88 14.77
C HIS A 104 6.39 4.79 14.67
N SER A 105 5.90 5.32 15.80
CA SER A 105 4.63 6.06 15.84
C SER A 105 4.51 7.22 14.84
N ARG A 106 5.60 7.94 14.54
CA ARG A 106 5.57 9.02 13.53
C ARG A 106 5.23 8.51 12.13
N TRP A 107 5.71 7.32 11.75
CA TRP A 107 5.46 6.72 10.44
C TRP A 107 3.99 6.36 10.27
N TYR A 108 3.37 5.81 11.32
CA TYR A 108 1.96 5.45 11.32
C TYR A 108 1.06 6.67 11.21
N ILE A 109 1.41 7.77 11.89
CA ILE A 109 0.64 9.01 11.83
C ILE A 109 0.80 9.65 10.45
N SER A 110 2.04 9.89 9.99
CA SER A 110 2.30 10.52 8.70
C SER A 110 1.78 9.68 7.54
N GLY A 111 2.05 8.37 7.55
CA GLY A 111 1.56 7.43 6.55
C GLY A 111 0.03 7.37 6.55
N GLY A 112 -0.60 7.30 7.72
CA GLY A 112 -2.06 7.34 7.82
C GLY A 112 -2.68 8.61 7.25
N PHE A 113 -2.11 9.78 7.54
CA PHE A 113 -2.56 11.05 6.95
C PHE A 113 -2.39 11.07 5.43
N ILE A 114 -1.24 10.63 4.90
CA ILE A 114 -0.99 10.55 3.46
C ILE A 114 -1.97 9.58 2.80
N SER A 115 -2.19 8.40 3.40
CA SER A 115 -3.18 7.43 2.91
C SER A 115 -4.58 8.03 2.88
N VAL A 116 -5.04 8.68 3.96
CA VAL A 116 -6.37 9.28 3.98
C VAL A 116 -6.51 10.39 2.93
N ALA A 117 -5.51 11.26 2.78
CA ALA A 117 -5.55 12.34 1.78
C ALA A 117 -5.60 11.78 0.35
N LEU A 118 -4.74 10.79 0.06
CA LEU A 118 -4.73 10.10 -1.23
C LEU A 118 -6.03 9.36 -1.49
N GLY A 119 -6.57 8.72 -0.46
CA GLY A 119 -7.82 7.98 -0.51
C GLY A 119 -9.03 8.87 -0.78
N ILE A 120 -9.12 10.03 -0.11
CA ILE A 120 -10.16 11.05 -0.37
C ILE A 120 -10.08 11.53 -1.83
N TYR A 121 -8.88 11.80 -2.32
CA TYR A 121 -8.69 12.22 -3.71
C TYR A 121 -9.15 11.15 -4.71
N LEU A 122 -8.68 9.90 -4.56
CA LEU A 122 -9.03 8.80 -5.47
C LEU A 122 -10.52 8.42 -5.38
N ALA A 123 -11.09 8.39 -4.17
CA ALA A 123 -12.52 8.13 -4.00
C ALA A 123 -13.36 9.26 -4.61
N GLY A 124 -12.96 10.51 -4.41
CA GLY A 124 -13.65 11.66 -4.99
C GLY A 124 -13.73 11.60 -6.50
N VAL A 125 -12.61 11.32 -7.16
CA VAL A 125 -12.57 11.12 -8.62
C VAL A 125 -13.35 9.86 -9.03
N GLY A 126 -13.18 8.75 -8.32
CA GLY A 126 -13.83 7.47 -8.63
C GLY A 126 -15.36 7.51 -8.50
N PHE A 127 -15.90 8.30 -7.57
CA PHE A 127 -17.33 8.50 -7.39
C PHE A 127 -17.89 9.74 -8.12
N GLY A 128 -17.04 10.49 -8.83
CA GLY A 128 -17.45 11.70 -9.57
C GLY A 128 -17.88 12.86 -8.68
N LEU A 129 -17.29 13.00 -7.49
CA LEU A 129 -17.58 14.08 -6.54
C LEU A 129 -16.94 15.42 -6.94
N PHE A 130 -15.88 15.38 -7.74
CA PHE A 130 -15.20 16.54 -8.33
C PHE A 130 -14.35 16.12 -9.54
#